data_AF-A0A1E7FJB3-F1
#
_entry.id   AF-A0A1E7FJB3-F1
#
_cell.length_a   1.000
_cell.length_b   1.000
_cell.length_c   1.000
_cell.angle_alpha   90.00
_cell.angle_beta   90.00
_cell.angle_gamma   90.00
#
_symmetry.space_group_name_H-M   'P 1'
#
loop_
_entity.id
_entity.type
_entity.pdbx_description
1 polymer ?
#
loop_
_entity_poly.entity_id
_entity_poly.type
_entity_poly.pdbx_seq_one_letter_code
_entity_poly.pdbx_strand_id
1 'polypeptide(L)'
;MPSSSFIVPKKATSTRTSITISELPLRLRQSVEELNLDVNGDGELDSEEIVAAVENLASTTRDNIGLKKIIYSLCIFATLLVGCVFGATIAAARLTKETMVDNKTGIMYAKNGSHETMKTEDVVIYSDSTNIVDMTNKELNLLKVILLTNGDVKFQIKGFARKTVDDTEVKLLVEGGTITYDNAGIASATGDAQELLEFAYGVNTNTTDRRFLASASASASASASASASASASESSDGSTTGSGGNSGNTCCTRSGNCYAC
;
A
#
# COMPACT_ATOMS: atom_id res chain seq x y z
N MET A 1 -55.29 20.95 103.68
CA MET A 1 -55.09 20.62 102.26
C MET A 1 -54.09 21.60 101.67
N PRO A 2 -52.83 21.20 101.42
CA PRO A 2 -51.87 22.02 100.69
C PRO A 2 -51.73 21.56 99.23
N SER A 3 -51.75 22.55 98.34
CA SER A 3 -51.64 22.44 96.89
C SER A 3 -50.21 22.04 96.47
N SER A 4 -50.07 20.93 95.75
CA SER A 4 -48.82 20.55 95.08
C SER A 4 -48.62 21.35 93.79
N SER A 5 -47.59 22.19 93.78
CA SER A 5 -47.10 22.93 92.62
C SER A 5 -46.36 22.00 91.65
N PHE A 6 -46.84 21.92 90.42
CA PHE A 6 -46.24 21.17 89.31
C PHE A 6 -45.09 21.98 88.70
N ILE A 7 -43.86 21.47 88.80
CA ILE A 7 -42.67 22.08 88.19
C ILE A 7 -42.53 21.54 86.76
N VAL A 8 -42.70 22.42 85.77
CA VAL A 8 -42.44 22.12 84.36
C VAL A 8 -40.93 22.21 84.10
N PRO A 9 -40.27 21.16 83.59
CA PRO A 9 -38.86 21.25 83.24
C PRO A 9 -38.66 22.19 82.04
N LYS A 10 -37.81 23.21 82.22
CA LYS A 10 -37.34 24.07 81.11
C LYS A 10 -36.52 23.21 80.14
N LYS A 11 -37.03 23.09 78.91
CA LYS A 11 -36.31 22.52 77.77
C LYS A 11 -35.03 23.36 77.54
N ALA A 12 -33.87 22.75 77.73
CA ALA A 12 -32.59 23.37 77.44
C ALA A 12 -32.54 23.71 75.93
N THR A 13 -32.44 24.99 75.62
CA THR A 13 -32.20 25.48 74.27
C THR A 13 -30.81 25.02 73.88
N SER A 14 -30.73 24.04 72.97
CA SER A 14 -29.48 23.59 72.36
C SER A 14 -28.88 24.78 71.61
N THR A 15 -27.88 25.41 72.20
CA THR A 15 -27.07 26.45 71.54
C THR A 15 -26.40 25.80 70.34
N ARG A 16 -26.90 26.08 69.13
CA ARG A 16 -26.19 25.75 67.90
C ARG A 16 -24.90 26.58 67.93
N THR A 17 -23.76 25.91 67.91
CA THR A 17 -22.44 26.55 67.73
C THR A 17 -22.31 26.90 66.26
N SER A 18 -22.93 28.00 65.84
CA SER A 18 -22.67 28.60 64.53
C SER A 18 -21.49 29.57 64.64
N ILE A 19 -20.66 29.61 63.59
CA ILE A 19 -19.50 30.50 63.51
C ILE A 19 -19.75 31.47 62.36
N THR A 20 -19.70 32.77 62.63
CA THR A 20 -19.90 33.78 61.59
C THR A 20 -18.67 33.87 60.69
N ILE A 21 -18.87 33.88 59.37
CA ILE A 21 -17.77 33.89 58.39
C ILE A 21 -16.93 35.17 58.49
N SER A 22 -17.54 36.25 58.99
CA SER A 22 -16.89 37.56 59.13
C SER A 22 -15.82 37.61 60.21
N GLU A 23 -15.92 36.76 61.23
CA GLU A 23 -14.96 36.69 62.33
C GLU A 23 -13.76 35.78 62.03
N LEU A 24 -13.83 35.00 60.94
CA LEU A 24 -12.74 34.13 60.53
C LEU A 24 -11.55 34.93 59.96
N PRO A 25 -10.30 34.51 60.24
CA PRO A 25 -9.12 35.12 59.64
C PRO A 25 -9.17 35.02 58.11
N LEU A 26 -8.63 36.05 57.45
CA LEU A 26 -8.75 36.31 56.01
C LEU A 26 -8.40 35.11 55.10
N ARG A 27 -7.49 34.24 55.57
CA ARG A 27 -7.11 33.00 54.86
C ARG A 27 -8.20 31.95 54.83
N LEU A 28 -8.98 31.80 55.91
CA LEU A 28 -10.06 30.83 55.98
C LEU A 28 -11.28 31.30 55.19
N ARG A 29 -11.54 32.61 55.15
CA ARG A 29 -12.64 33.19 54.35
C ARG A 29 -12.49 32.87 52.86
N GLN A 30 -11.28 32.97 52.32
CA GLN A 30 -11.00 32.61 50.93
C GLN A 30 -11.27 31.12 50.66
N SER A 31 -10.87 30.22 51.57
CA SER A 31 -11.14 28.79 51.41
C SER A 31 -12.63 28.46 51.53
N VAL A 32 -13.37 29.14 52.42
CA VAL A 32 -14.83 28.97 52.57
C VAL A 32 -15.58 29.41 51.31
N GLU A 33 -15.17 30.52 50.71
CA GLU A 33 -15.74 31.06 49.46
C GLU A 33 -15.37 30.18 48.25
N GLU A 34 -14.12 29.71 48.15
CA GLU A 34 -13.66 28.83 47.06
C GLU A 34 -14.36 27.47 47.07
N LEU A 35 -14.61 26.91 48.26
CA LEU A 35 -15.29 25.63 48.43
C LEU A 35 -16.83 25.74 48.46
N ASN A 36 -17.40 26.96 48.35
CA ASN A 36 -18.84 27.24 48.46
C ASN A 36 -19.49 26.52 49.66
N LEU A 37 -18.91 26.68 50.86
CA LEU A 37 -19.34 25.94 52.05
C LEU A 37 -20.61 26.49 52.70
N ASP A 38 -20.91 27.78 52.49
CA ASP A 38 -22.16 28.41 52.89
C ASP A 38 -23.22 28.08 51.83
N VAL A 39 -23.94 26.98 52.03
CA VAL A 39 -24.89 26.45 51.04
C VAL A 39 -26.19 27.26 51.06
N ASN A 40 -26.50 27.84 52.22
CA ASN A 40 -27.77 28.51 52.47
C ASN A 40 -27.67 30.06 52.31
N GLY A 41 -26.46 30.61 52.23
CA GLY A 41 -26.15 32.03 52.04
C GLY A 41 -26.40 32.90 53.27
N ASP A 42 -26.44 32.33 54.47
CA ASP A 42 -26.78 33.04 55.71
C ASP A 42 -25.58 33.73 56.38
N GLY A 43 -24.36 33.49 55.87
CA GLY A 43 -23.13 34.09 56.40
C GLY A 43 -22.62 33.45 57.69
N GLU A 44 -23.24 32.34 58.12
CA GLU A 44 -22.83 31.49 59.23
C GLU A 44 -22.42 30.10 58.71
N LEU A 45 -21.51 29.43 59.41
CA LEU A 45 -21.18 28.03 59.15
C LEU A 45 -21.85 27.16 60.22
N ASP A 46 -22.78 26.31 59.81
CA ASP A 46 -23.40 25.33 60.68
C ASP A 46 -22.55 24.05 60.82
N SER A 47 -22.92 23.21 61.78
CA SER A 47 -22.19 21.96 62.04
C SER A 47 -22.24 20.98 60.87
N GLU A 48 -23.33 21.01 60.11
CA GLU A 48 -23.62 20.13 59.00
C GLU A 48 -22.77 20.50 57.77
N GLU A 49 -22.63 21.78 57.46
CA GLU A 49 -21.77 22.35 56.42
C GLU A 49 -20.30 22.09 56.70
N ILE A 50 -19.87 22.21 57.97
CA ILE A 50 -18.50 21.88 58.37
C ILE A 50 -18.20 20.39 58.15
N VAL A 51 -19.13 19.48 58.47
CA VAL A 51 -18.95 18.04 58.24
C VAL A 51 -18.89 17.74 56.75
N ALA A 52 -19.77 18.35 55.94
CA ALA A 52 -19.76 18.22 54.50
C ALA A 52 -18.44 18.72 53.88
N ALA A 53 -17.90 19.84 54.37
CA ALA A 53 -16.60 20.38 53.95
C ALA A 53 -15.46 19.38 54.20
N VAL A 54 -15.45 18.76 55.38
CA VAL A 54 -14.41 17.80 55.77
C VAL A 54 -14.52 16.52 54.95
N GLU A 55 -15.74 16.03 54.70
CA GLU A 55 -15.98 14.87 53.83
C GLU A 55 -15.52 15.15 52.39
N ASN A 56 -15.77 16.35 51.86
CA ASN A 56 -15.37 16.75 50.52
C ASN A 56 -13.85 16.94 50.39
N LEU A 57 -13.18 17.43 51.43
CA LEU A 57 -11.72 17.47 51.49
C LEU A 57 -11.11 16.05 51.56
N ALA A 58 -11.73 15.16 52.33
CA ALA A 58 -11.29 13.78 52.46
C ALA A 58 -11.47 12.98 51.16
N SER A 59 -12.60 13.16 50.46
CA SER A 59 -12.85 12.56 49.14
C SER A 59 -11.86 13.08 48.10
N THR A 60 -11.69 14.41 48.01
CA THR A 60 -10.73 15.05 47.10
C THR A 60 -9.30 14.56 47.33
N THR A 61 -8.89 14.36 48.59
CA THR A 61 -7.56 13.83 48.91
C THR A 61 -7.41 12.38 48.46
N ARG A 62 -8.44 11.54 48.61
CA ARG A 62 -8.44 10.14 48.14
C ARG A 62 -8.38 10.06 46.61
N ASP A 63 -9.13 10.91 45.92
CA ASP A 63 -9.16 10.93 44.45
C ASP A 63 -7.81 11.38 43.88
N ASN A 64 -7.15 12.36 44.51
CA ASN A 64 -5.79 12.76 44.14
C ASN A 64 -4.76 11.64 44.34
N ILE A 65 -4.92 10.80 45.37
CA ILE A 65 -4.08 9.60 45.55
C ILE A 65 -4.40 8.55 44.47
N GLY A 66 -5.68 8.41 44.11
CA GLY A 66 -6.15 7.55 43.02
C GLY A 66 -5.57 7.95 41.67
N LEU A 67 -5.67 9.23 41.30
CA LEU A 67 -5.09 9.77 40.06
C LEU A 67 -3.59 9.49 39.98
N LYS A 68 -2.85 9.70 41.07
CA LYS A 68 -1.40 9.40 41.09
C LYS A 68 -1.09 7.93 40.83
N LYS A 69 -1.88 7.01 41.39
CA LYS A 69 -1.72 5.56 41.13
C LYS A 69 -2.03 5.20 39.68
N ILE A 70 -3.06 5.79 39.10
CA ILE A 70 -3.44 5.55 37.70
C ILE A 70 -2.34 6.06 36.75
N ILE A 71 -1.82 7.27 36.98
CA ILE A 71 -0.72 7.83 36.18
C ILE A 71 0.51 6.94 36.26
N TYR A 72 0.88 6.48 37.46
CA TYR A 72 2.03 5.59 37.65
C TYR A 72 1.83 4.24 36.92
N SER A 73 0.63 3.66 37.00
CA SER A 73 0.26 2.45 36.26
C SER A 73 0.37 2.65 34.75
N LEU A 74 -0.13 3.78 34.24
CA LEU A 74 -0.08 4.11 32.82
C LEU A 74 1.37 4.26 32.31
N CYS A 75 2.24 4.89 33.11
CA CYS A 75 3.67 4.99 32.77
C CYS A 75 4.35 3.63 32.68
N ILE A 76 4.09 2.72 33.63
CA ILE A 76 4.63 1.35 33.59
C ILE A 76 4.09 0.58 32.38
N PHE A 77 2.80 0.71 32.10
CA PHE A 77 2.20 0.05 30.96
C PHE A 77 2.76 0.55 29.62
N ALA A 78 3.01 1.86 29.51
CA ALA A 78 3.62 2.46 28.33
C ALA A 78 5.05 1.94 28.09
N THR A 79 5.88 1.83 29.14
CA THR A 79 7.24 1.28 28.98
C THR A 79 7.23 -0.21 28.63
N LEU A 80 6.29 -0.98 29.17
CA LEU A 80 6.09 -2.39 28.81
C LEU A 80 5.69 -2.55 27.34
N LEU A 81 4.78 -1.71 26.83
CA LEU A 81 4.39 -1.68 25.42
C LEU A 81 5.58 -1.39 24.50
N VAL A 82 6.38 -0.39 24.83
CA VAL A 82 7.60 -0.05 24.08
C VAL A 82 8.57 -1.23 24.07
N GLY A 83 8.81 -1.85 25.23
CA GLY A 83 9.66 -3.05 25.32
C GLY A 83 9.14 -4.22 24.47
N CYS A 84 7.82 -4.43 24.44
CA CYS A 84 7.18 -5.46 23.63
C CYS A 84 7.41 -5.23 22.12
N VAL A 85 7.23 -4.01 21.64
CA VAL A 85 7.47 -3.65 20.21
C VAL A 85 8.93 -3.87 19.82
N PHE A 86 9.89 -3.50 20.68
CA PHE A 86 11.30 -3.79 20.44
C PHE A 86 11.61 -5.29 20.44
N GLY A 87 11.04 -6.04 21.39
CA GLY A 87 11.17 -7.49 21.45
C GLY A 87 10.66 -8.17 20.17
N ALA A 88 9.47 -7.78 19.70
CA ALA A 88 8.89 -8.30 18.46
C ALA A 88 9.75 -7.94 17.24
N THR A 89 10.30 -6.72 17.18
CA THR A 89 11.14 -6.27 16.06
C THR A 89 12.46 -7.04 16.00
N ILE A 90 13.11 -7.30 17.14
CA ILE A 90 14.34 -8.09 17.20
C ILE A 90 14.06 -9.55 16.82
N ALA A 91 12.93 -10.12 17.29
CA ALA A 91 12.51 -11.46 16.92
C ALA A 91 12.24 -11.57 15.41
N ALA A 92 11.52 -10.61 14.83
CA ALA A 92 11.29 -10.54 13.39
C ALA A 92 12.60 -10.41 12.61
N ALA A 93 13.51 -9.52 13.03
CA ALA A 93 14.81 -9.36 12.38
C ALA A 93 15.69 -10.61 12.45
N ARG A 94 15.58 -11.40 13.54
CA ARG A 94 16.24 -12.71 13.64
C ARG A 94 15.64 -13.72 12.66
N LEU A 95 14.32 -13.69 12.47
CA LEU A 95 13.63 -14.53 11.51
C LEU A 95 13.97 -14.17 10.05
N THR A 96 14.12 -12.88 9.75
CA THR A 96 14.52 -12.41 8.40
C THR A 96 15.98 -12.75 8.05
N LYS A 97 16.83 -12.98 9.05
CA LYS A 97 18.24 -13.39 8.86
C LYS A 97 18.42 -14.86 8.45
N GLU A 98 17.34 -15.60 8.17
CA GLU A 98 17.41 -16.97 7.66
C GLU A 98 17.69 -17.06 6.15
N THR A 99 18.17 -15.99 5.52
CA THR A 99 18.56 -15.99 4.12
C THR A 99 20.08 -15.91 4.02
N MET A 100 20.72 -16.96 3.53
CA MET A 100 22.16 -16.94 3.23
C MET A 100 22.33 -16.79 1.72
N VAL A 101 23.02 -15.74 1.31
CA VAL A 101 23.47 -15.56 -0.07
C VAL A 101 24.80 -16.29 -0.21
N ASP A 102 24.88 -17.27 -1.10
CA ASP A 102 26.16 -17.88 -1.45
C ASP A 102 26.94 -16.88 -2.33
N ASN A 103 28.08 -16.44 -1.83
CA ASN A 103 28.90 -15.40 -2.45
C ASN A 103 29.51 -15.84 -3.80
N LYS A 104 29.49 -17.14 -4.12
CA LYS A 104 29.99 -17.67 -5.39
C LYS A 104 28.93 -17.73 -6.48
N THR A 105 27.69 -18.01 -6.11
CA THR A 105 26.58 -18.22 -7.06
C THR A 105 25.60 -17.05 -7.11
N GLY A 106 25.60 -16.19 -6.09
CA GLY A 106 24.62 -15.11 -5.94
C GLY A 106 23.21 -15.60 -5.61
N ILE A 107 23.05 -16.90 -5.34
CA ILE A 107 21.75 -17.52 -5.07
C ILE A 107 21.48 -17.45 -3.56
N MET A 108 20.26 -17.04 -3.21
CA MET A 108 19.80 -16.94 -1.83
C MET A 108 19.12 -18.24 -1.40
N TYR A 109 19.65 -18.88 -0.36
CA TYR A 109 19.13 -20.12 0.19
C TYR A 109 18.42 -19.87 1.54
N ALA A 110 17.28 -20.53 1.75
CA ALA A 110 16.58 -20.53 3.02
C ALA A 110 17.32 -21.44 4.03
N LYS A 111 17.72 -20.88 5.16
CA LYS A 111 18.47 -21.55 6.23
C LYS A 111 17.53 -22.41 7.06
N ASN A 112 17.16 -23.58 6.53
CA ASN A 112 16.59 -24.79 7.19
C ASN A 112 15.65 -25.60 6.26
N GLY A 113 15.39 -25.13 5.05
CA GLY A 113 14.68 -25.90 4.02
C GLY A 113 15.67 -26.59 3.09
N SER A 114 15.33 -27.80 2.64
CA SER A 114 16.08 -28.62 1.66
C SER A 114 16.50 -27.84 0.40
N HIS A 115 17.62 -27.11 0.42
CA HIS A 115 18.19 -26.38 -0.73
C HIS A 115 17.16 -25.75 -1.69
N GLU A 116 16.02 -25.30 -1.16
CA GLU A 116 14.91 -24.85 -1.97
C GLU A 116 15.13 -23.37 -2.19
N THR A 117 15.74 -23.06 -3.33
CA THR A 117 15.99 -21.70 -3.77
C THR A 117 14.67 -20.96 -3.85
N MET A 118 14.53 -19.85 -3.11
CA MET A 118 13.41 -18.92 -3.29
C MET A 118 13.52 -18.30 -4.69
N LYS A 119 12.86 -18.92 -5.67
CA LYS A 119 12.82 -18.41 -7.05
C LYS A 119 11.72 -17.37 -7.16
N THR A 120 12.09 -16.09 -7.10
CA THR A 120 11.18 -15.00 -7.48
C THR A 120 11.14 -14.75 -9.00
N GLU A 121 12.03 -15.40 -9.77
CA GLU A 121 12.03 -15.37 -11.23
C GLU A 121 12.73 -16.63 -11.80
N ASP A 122 12.41 -16.99 -13.05
CA ASP A 122 13.11 -18.06 -13.77
C ASP A 122 14.59 -17.68 -13.94
N VAL A 123 15.49 -18.41 -13.27
CA VAL A 123 16.95 -18.22 -13.42
C VAL A 123 17.35 -18.61 -14.84
N VAL A 124 17.68 -17.62 -15.66
CA VAL A 124 18.27 -17.81 -16.98
C VAL A 124 19.78 -17.98 -16.80
N ILE A 125 20.29 -19.19 -17.05
CA ILE A 125 21.73 -19.45 -17.04
C ILE A 125 22.26 -19.20 -18.46
N TYR A 126 23.09 -18.17 -18.61
CA TYR A 126 23.77 -17.90 -19.87
C TYR A 126 24.99 -18.81 -20.01
N SER A 127 25.08 -19.55 -21.12
CA SER A 127 26.25 -20.35 -21.46
C SER A 127 26.81 -19.86 -22.79
N ASP A 128 27.98 -19.22 -22.76
CA ASP A 128 28.54 -18.50 -23.90
C ASP A 128 29.13 -19.41 -25.00
N SER A 129 29.14 -20.74 -24.81
CA SER A 129 29.85 -21.68 -25.69
C SER A 129 29.11 -23.00 -25.98
N THR A 130 27.82 -23.10 -25.67
CA THR A 130 27.10 -24.36 -25.86
C THR A 130 26.54 -24.49 -27.27
N ASN A 131 26.97 -25.52 -28.00
CA ASN A 131 26.41 -25.88 -29.29
C ASN A 131 24.98 -26.42 -29.10
N ILE A 132 23.99 -25.75 -29.71
CA ILE A 132 22.57 -26.11 -29.60
C ILE A 132 22.31 -27.50 -30.19
N VAL A 133 23.08 -27.92 -31.20
CA VAL A 133 22.91 -29.23 -31.84
C VAL A 133 23.30 -30.38 -30.91
N ASP A 134 24.29 -30.16 -30.03
CA ASP A 134 24.80 -31.16 -29.09
C ASP A 134 23.93 -31.29 -27.83
N MET A 135 22.96 -30.40 -27.62
CA MET A 135 22.06 -30.44 -26.46
C MET A 135 21.11 -31.62 -26.52
N THR A 136 20.93 -32.30 -25.39
CA THR A 136 19.92 -33.36 -25.26
C THR A 136 18.51 -32.80 -25.38
N ASN A 137 17.52 -33.64 -25.73
CA ASN A 137 16.11 -33.21 -25.81
C ASN A 137 15.58 -32.66 -24.47
N LYS A 138 16.14 -33.09 -23.35
CA LYS A 138 15.79 -32.56 -22.02
C LYS A 138 16.30 -31.13 -21.84
N GLU A 139 17.51 -30.85 -22.28
CA GLU A 139 18.12 -29.52 -22.23
C GLU A 139 17.41 -28.55 -23.21
N LEU A 140 17.11 -29.01 -24.42
CA LEU A 140 16.35 -28.21 -25.40
C LEU A 140 14.95 -27.85 -24.88
N ASN A 141 14.30 -28.74 -24.13
CA ASN A 141 12.99 -28.45 -23.52
C ASN A 141 13.06 -27.43 -22.37
N LEU A 142 14.24 -27.25 -21.76
CA LEU A 142 14.46 -26.24 -20.73
C LEU A 142 14.93 -24.89 -21.31
N LEU A 143 15.27 -24.86 -22.59
CA LEU A 143 15.77 -23.68 -23.27
C LEU A 143 14.62 -22.70 -23.56
N LYS A 144 14.51 -21.62 -22.76
CA LYS A 144 13.47 -20.59 -22.90
C LYS A 144 13.91 -19.40 -23.76
N VAL A 145 15.18 -19.03 -23.67
CA VAL A 145 15.73 -17.82 -24.30
C VAL A 145 17.11 -18.12 -24.86
N ILE A 146 17.38 -17.62 -26.07
CA ILE A 146 18.73 -17.54 -26.63
C ILE A 146 19.11 -16.08 -26.81
N LEU A 147 20.34 -15.75 -26.41
CA LEU A 147 20.97 -14.47 -26.66
C LEU A 147 22.09 -14.69 -27.67
N LEU A 148 22.07 -13.93 -28.76
CA LEU A 148 23.13 -13.92 -29.76
C LEU A 148 23.83 -12.56 -29.77
N THR A 149 25.04 -12.54 -30.34
CA THR A 149 25.83 -11.31 -30.56
C THR A 149 26.01 -10.50 -29.27
N ASN A 150 26.52 -11.13 -28.21
CA ASN A 150 26.71 -10.49 -26.89
C ASN A 150 25.45 -9.85 -26.28
N GLY A 151 24.25 -10.31 -26.68
CA GLY A 151 22.98 -9.82 -26.17
C GLY A 151 22.23 -8.86 -27.09
N ASP A 152 22.76 -8.53 -28.26
CA ASP A 152 22.10 -7.65 -29.23
C ASP A 152 20.83 -8.27 -29.84
N VAL A 153 20.77 -9.61 -29.89
CA VAL A 153 19.59 -10.34 -30.38
C VAL A 153 19.11 -11.31 -29.33
N LYS A 154 17.83 -11.17 -28.96
CA LYS A 154 17.15 -12.05 -28.00
C LYS A 154 15.98 -12.75 -28.67
N PHE A 155 16.00 -14.07 -28.67
CA PHE A 155 14.85 -14.88 -29.09
C PHE A 155 14.26 -15.65 -27.93
N GLN A 156 12.93 -15.61 -27.82
CA GLN A 156 12.17 -16.49 -26.94
C GLN A 156 11.79 -17.75 -27.71
N ILE A 157 12.16 -18.90 -27.18
CA ILE A 157 11.90 -20.19 -27.80
C ILE A 157 10.56 -20.70 -27.29
N LYS A 158 9.67 -21.03 -28.23
CA LYS A 158 8.35 -21.62 -27.96
C LYS A 158 8.34 -23.13 -28.15
N GLY A 159 9.26 -23.65 -28.96
CA GLY A 159 9.38 -25.08 -29.21
C GLY A 159 10.63 -25.43 -30.00
N PHE A 160 10.89 -26.72 -30.15
CA PHE A 160 11.99 -27.23 -30.95
C PHE A 160 11.57 -28.50 -31.68
N ALA A 161 12.26 -28.80 -32.78
CA ALA A 161 12.15 -30.05 -33.51
C ALA A 161 13.56 -30.47 -33.95
N ARG A 162 13.91 -31.74 -33.73
CA ARG A 162 15.16 -32.34 -34.20
C ARG A 162 14.87 -33.22 -35.42
N LYS A 163 15.76 -33.18 -36.41
CA LYS A 163 15.65 -34.04 -37.59
C LYS A 163 16.11 -35.47 -37.25
N THR A 164 15.20 -36.44 -37.31
CA THR A 164 15.43 -37.84 -36.89
C THR A 164 16.46 -38.60 -37.73
N VAL A 165 16.77 -38.15 -38.94
CA VAL A 165 17.57 -38.93 -39.90
C VAL A 165 19.07 -38.80 -39.62
N ASP A 166 19.51 -37.60 -39.25
CA ASP A 166 20.94 -37.26 -39.15
C ASP A 166 21.33 -36.70 -37.78
N ASP A 167 20.37 -36.29 -36.93
CA ASP A 167 20.56 -35.56 -35.67
C ASP A 167 21.45 -34.31 -35.75
N THR A 168 21.89 -33.91 -36.94
CA THR A 168 22.77 -32.78 -37.22
C THR A 168 22.05 -31.44 -37.33
N GLU A 169 20.72 -31.45 -37.34
CA GLU A 169 19.91 -30.25 -37.56
C GLU A 169 18.81 -30.13 -36.49
N VAL A 170 18.78 -28.98 -35.84
CA VAL A 170 17.77 -28.62 -34.83
C VAL A 170 17.05 -27.35 -35.28
N LYS A 171 15.73 -27.42 -35.40
CA LYS A 171 14.89 -26.28 -35.72
C LYS A 171 14.21 -25.77 -34.46
N LEU A 172 14.47 -24.51 -34.11
CA LEU A 172 13.83 -23.81 -33.02
C LEU A 172 12.67 -22.98 -33.55
N LEU A 173 11.52 -23.10 -32.89
CA LEU A 173 10.37 -22.23 -33.08
C LEU A 173 10.50 -21.04 -32.14
N VAL A 174 10.59 -19.83 -32.69
CA VAL A 174 10.71 -18.59 -31.94
C VAL A 174 9.52 -17.68 -32.23
N GLU A 175 9.32 -16.65 -31.42
CA GLU A 175 8.32 -15.63 -31.74
C GLU A 175 8.66 -14.95 -33.08
N GLY A 176 7.72 -15.01 -34.02
CA GLY A 176 7.90 -14.41 -35.35
C GLY A 176 8.62 -15.28 -36.38
N GLY A 177 9.03 -16.52 -36.08
CA GLY A 177 9.76 -17.32 -37.07
C GLY A 177 10.30 -18.67 -36.63
N THR A 178 11.18 -19.24 -37.45
CA THR A 178 11.98 -20.41 -37.08
C THR A 178 13.45 -20.17 -37.34
N ILE A 179 14.31 -20.78 -36.52
CA ILE A 179 15.76 -20.73 -36.67
C ILE A 179 16.26 -22.17 -36.76
N THR A 180 17.01 -22.50 -37.80
CA THR A 180 17.60 -23.83 -38.01
C THR A 180 19.08 -23.76 -37.67
N TYR A 181 19.52 -24.60 -36.75
CA TYR A 181 20.91 -24.79 -36.36
C TYR A 181 21.49 -26.07 -36.97
N ASP A 182 22.72 -25.97 -37.44
CA ASP A 182 23.57 -27.08 -37.87
C ASP A 182 24.85 -27.15 -37.02
N ASN A 183 25.74 -28.11 -37.31
CA ASN A 183 27.01 -28.26 -36.59
C ASN A 183 27.97 -27.06 -36.76
N ALA A 184 27.75 -26.17 -37.74
CA ALA A 184 28.57 -25.00 -37.99
C ALA A 184 27.97 -23.71 -37.37
N GLY A 185 26.69 -23.73 -36.98
CA GLY A 185 26.00 -22.61 -36.36
C GLY A 185 24.57 -22.45 -36.90
N ILE A 186 24.19 -21.21 -37.23
CA ILE A 186 22.86 -20.90 -37.76
C ILE A 186 22.88 -21.18 -39.27
N ALA A 187 22.16 -22.20 -39.71
CA ALA A 187 22.07 -22.58 -41.13
C ALA A 187 21.05 -21.72 -41.89
N SER A 188 19.89 -21.44 -41.28
CA SER A 188 18.84 -20.62 -41.87
C SER A 188 17.86 -20.08 -40.83
N ALA A 189 17.14 -19.02 -41.17
CA ALA A 189 16.03 -18.51 -40.39
C ALA A 189 14.87 -18.11 -41.32
N THR A 190 13.66 -18.04 -40.78
CA THR A 190 12.46 -17.62 -41.51
C THR A 190 11.65 -16.60 -40.71
N GLY A 191 10.89 -15.74 -41.40
CA GLY A 191 10.02 -14.73 -40.78
C GLY A 191 10.80 -13.58 -40.14
N ASP A 192 10.27 -13.01 -39.06
CA ASP A 192 10.86 -11.89 -38.33
C ASP A 192 12.24 -12.25 -37.75
N ALA A 193 12.45 -13.53 -37.42
CA ALA A 193 13.73 -14.01 -36.92
C ALA A 193 14.85 -13.87 -37.96
N GLN A 194 14.52 -14.01 -39.25
CA GLN A 194 15.48 -13.79 -40.33
C GLN A 194 15.86 -12.32 -40.44
N GLU A 195 14.87 -11.42 -40.41
CA GLU A 195 15.12 -9.97 -40.50
C GLU A 195 15.97 -9.46 -39.34
N LEU A 196 15.72 -9.94 -38.11
CA LEU A 196 16.50 -9.59 -36.93
C LEU A 196 17.93 -10.12 -37.01
N LEU A 197 18.14 -11.34 -37.50
CA LEU A 197 19.47 -11.89 -37.71
C LEU A 197 20.23 -11.17 -38.83
N GLU A 198 19.56 -10.83 -39.93
CA GLU A 198 20.16 -10.07 -41.03
C GLU A 198 20.55 -8.66 -40.58
N PHE A 199 19.72 -8.01 -39.77
CA PHE A 199 20.02 -6.71 -39.19
C PHE A 199 21.24 -6.76 -38.27
N ALA A 200 21.35 -7.79 -37.41
CA ALA A 200 22.43 -7.90 -36.44
C ALA A 200 23.77 -8.37 -37.06
N TYR A 201 23.74 -9.35 -37.98
CA TYR A 201 24.94 -9.91 -38.59
C TYR A 201 25.33 -9.21 -39.90
N GLY A 202 24.48 -8.33 -40.43
CA GLY A 202 24.75 -7.57 -41.65
C GLY A 202 25.00 -8.47 -42.86
N VAL A 203 24.29 -9.60 -42.96
CA VAL A 203 24.45 -10.53 -44.09
C VAL A 203 24.08 -9.78 -45.36
N ASN A 204 25.11 -9.42 -46.14
CA ASN A 204 25.00 -8.64 -47.37
C ASN A 204 24.32 -9.46 -48.48
N THR A 205 23.01 -9.64 -48.44
CA THR A 205 22.27 -9.94 -49.66
C THR A 205 22.04 -8.63 -50.41
N ASN A 206 23.08 -8.23 -51.16
CA ASN A 206 23.09 -7.21 -52.23
C ASN A 206 21.75 -6.48 -52.48
N THR A 207 21.43 -5.47 -51.67
CA THR A 207 20.36 -4.53 -52.02
C THR A 207 20.85 -3.11 -51.80
N THR A 208 21.45 -2.59 -52.86
CA THR A 208 21.91 -1.21 -53.04
C THR A 208 20.72 -0.24 -53.14
N ASP A 209 19.83 -0.22 -52.16
CA ASP A 209 18.75 0.78 -52.06
C ASP A 209 18.20 0.87 -50.64
N ARG A 210 19.05 1.26 -49.68
CA ARG A 210 18.57 1.68 -48.36
C ARG A 210 18.00 3.08 -48.46
N ARG A 211 16.70 3.17 -48.80
CA ARG A 211 15.89 4.38 -48.65
C ARG A 211 15.78 4.69 -47.15
N PHE A 212 16.61 5.62 -46.68
CA PHE A 212 16.49 6.21 -45.36
C PHE A 212 15.03 6.68 -45.17
N LEU A 213 14.37 6.16 -44.15
CA LEU A 213 13.12 6.75 -43.68
C LEU A 213 13.47 8.14 -43.17
N ALA A 214 13.15 9.16 -43.98
CA ALA A 214 13.20 10.54 -43.55
C ALA A 214 12.45 10.63 -42.22
N SER A 215 13.19 11.01 -41.18
CA SER A 215 12.69 11.27 -39.84
C SER A 215 11.34 12.01 -39.93
N ALA A 216 10.32 11.44 -39.31
CA ALA A 216 9.01 12.04 -39.17
C ALA A 216 9.07 13.31 -38.30
N SER A 217 9.60 14.40 -38.85
CA SER A 217 9.39 15.77 -38.36
C SER A 217 8.23 16.46 -39.10
N ALA A 218 7.58 15.76 -40.04
CA ALA A 218 6.53 16.30 -40.91
C ALA A 218 5.09 16.08 -40.41
N SER A 219 4.86 15.68 -39.15
CA SER A 219 3.51 15.51 -38.57
C SER A 219 3.09 16.63 -37.60
N ALA A 220 3.91 17.66 -37.39
CA ALA A 220 3.56 18.78 -36.51
C ALA A 220 2.74 19.91 -37.17
N SER A 221 2.55 19.89 -38.50
CA SER A 221 1.82 20.96 -39.22
C SER A 221 0.36 20.62 -39.57
N ALA A 222 -0.09 19.38 -39.36
CA ALA A 222 -1.44 18.95 -39.71
C ALA A 222 -2.47 19.06 -38.56
N SER A 223 -2.03 19.42 -37.35
CA SER A 223 -2.91 19.55 -36.16
C SER A 223 -3.31 20.99 -35.82
N ALA A 224 -2.83 21.99 -36.58
CA ALA A 224 -3.14 23.40 -36.33
C ALA A 224 -4.39 23.95 -37.06
N SER A 225 -5.00 23.17 -37.97
CA SER A 225 -6.14 23.63 -38.79
C SER A 225 -7.51 23.10 -38.34
N ALA A 226 -7.60 22.32 -37.25
CA ALA A 226 -8.83 21.71 -36.77
C ALA A 226 -9.45 22.38 -35.51
N SER A 227 -8.82 23.42 -34.97
CA SER A 227 -9.25 24.09 -33.72
C SER A 227 -9.85 25.49 -33.92
N ALA A 228 -10.08 25.93 -35.17
CA ALA A 228 -10.56 27.29 -35.47
C ALA A 228 -12.04 27.39 -35.89
N SER A 229 -12.83 26.31 -35.86
CA SER A 229 -14.23 26.32 -36.33
C SER A 229 -15.28 25.97 -35.26
N ALA A 230 -14.91 25.96 -33.98
CA ALA A 230 -15.83 25.66 -32.88
C ALA A 230 -16.03 26.89 -31.96
N SER A 231 -16.43 28.01 -32.54
CA SER A 231 -16.83 29.21 -31.77
C SER A 231 -17.77 30.09 -32.59
N ALA A 232 -18.85 29.49 -33.11
CA ALA A 232 -20.00 30.24 -33.65
C ALA A 232 -21.24 29.34 -33.75
N SER A 233 -21.99 29.21 -32.66
CA SER A 233 -23.47 29.16 -32.68
C SER A 233 -24.01 28.82 -31.29
N GLU A 234 -24.04 29.84 -30.44
CA GLU A 234 -24.95 29.96 -29.31
C GLU A 234 -26.29 30.45 -29.87
N SER A 235 -27.40 29.73 -29.65
CA SER A 235 -28.79 30.22 -29.47
C SER A 235 -29.86 29.17 -29.80
N SER A 236 -31.00 29.30 -29.12
CA SER A 236 -32.29 28.58 -29.20
C SER A 236 -32.33 27.15 -28.60
N ASP A 237 -32.87 26.93 -27.40
CA ASP A 237 -34.27 27.09 -26.92
C ASP A 237 -35.15 25.88 -27.29
N GLY A 238 -35.99 25.44 -26.33
CA GLY A 238 -37.10 24.52 -26.60
C GLY A 238 -36.99 23.09 -26.04
N SER A 239 -37.61 22.90 -24.88
CA SER A 239 -38.39 21.72 -24.44
C SER A 239 -38.83 20.76 -25.56
N THR A 240 -38.84 19.43 -25.31
CA THR A 240 -40.04 18.55 -25.35
C THR A 240 -39.69 17.08 -25.02
N THR A 241 -40.54 16.49 -24.19
CA THR A 241 -40.79 15.08 -23.84
C THR A 241 -40.80 14.05 -24.99
N GLY A 242 -40.48 12.78 -24.68
CA GLY A 242 -41.25 11.63 -25.21
C GLY A 242 -40.47 10.39 -25.66
N SER A 243 -40.71 9.28 -24.96
CA SER A 243 -40.88 7.89 -25.42
C SER A 243 -40.15 7.35 -26.65
N GLY A 244 -39.37 6.29 -26.41
CA GLY A 244 -39.66 4.97 -27.00
C GLY A 244 -39.05 4.63 -28.37
N GLY A 245 -38.35 3.51 -28.43
CA GLY A 245 -38.35 2.65 -29.62
C GLY A 245 -37.01 2.40 -30.30
N ASN A 246 -36.62 1.12 -30.23
CA ASN A 246 -36.08 0.32 -31.33
C ASN A 246 -34.66 0.63 -31.84
N SER A 247 -33.70 -0.12 -31.30
CA SER A 247 -32.33 -0.27 -31.78
C SER A 247 -32.28 -1.03 -33.11
N GLY A 248 -32.22 -0.29 -34.22
CA GLY A 248 -31.79 -0.78 -35.53
C GLY A 248 -30.36 -0.34 -35.82
N ASN A 249 -29.43 -1.28 -35.87
CA ASN A 249 -28.02 -1.04 -36.23
C ASN A 249 -27.90 -0.61 -37.70
N THR A 250 -27.24 0.51 -37.95
CA THR A 250 -26.83 0.94 -39.29
C THR A 250 -25.30 1.00 -39.35
N CYS A 251 -24.69 0.20 -40.22
CA CYS A 251 -23.25 0.26 -40.50
C CYS A 251 -23.00 1.17 -41.71
N CYS A 252 -22.33 2.29 -41.49
CA CYS A 252 -21.87 3.18 -42.56
C CYS A 252 -20.39 2.95 -42.86
N THR A 253 -20.02 2.90 -44.14
CA THR A 253 -18.62 2.85 -44.57
C THR A 253 -18.08 4.25 -44.86
N ARG A 254 -16.75 4.40 -44.84
CA ARG A 254 -15.99 5.66 -44.91
C ARG A 254 -16.22 6.50 -46.19
N SER A 255 -17.05 6.04 -47.14
CA SER A 255 -17.40 6.80 -48.36
C SER A 255 -18.76 7.50 -48.31
N GLY A 256 -19.47 7.47 -47.17
CA GLY A 256 -20.66 8.30 -46.96
C GLY A 256 -21.98 7.75 -47.50
N ASN A 257 -22.00 6.54 -48.07
CA ASN A 257 -23.24 5.86 -48.42
C ASN A 257 -23.65 4.92 -47.28
N CYS A 258 -24.78 5.20 -46.64
CA CYS A 258 -25.39 4.33 -45.64
C CYS A 258 -26.51 3.50 -46.30
N TYR A 259 -26.51 2.20 -46.06
CA TYR A 259 -27.59 1.28 -46.42
C TYR A 259 -28.13 0.63 -45.15
N ALA A 260 -29.40 0.21 -45.16
CA ALA A 260 -29.97 -0.57 -44.08
C ALA A 260 -29.31 -1.97 -44.05
N CYS A 261 -28.91 -2.43 -42.86
CA CYS A 261 -28.48 -3.81 -42.65
C CYS A 261 -29.67 -4.76 -42.52
#